data_AF-A0A6L6PFI4-F1
#
_entry.id   AF-A0A6L6PFI4-F1
#
_cell.length_a   1.000
_cell.length_b   1.000
_cell.length_c   1.000
_cell.angle_alpha   90.00
_cell.angle_beta   90.00
_cell.angle_gamma   90.00
#
_symmetry.space_group_name_H-M   'P 1'
#
loop_
_entity.id
_entity.type
_entity.pdbx_description
1 polymer ?
#
loop_
_entity_poly.entity_id
_entity_poly.type
_entity_poly.pdbx_seq_one_letter_code
_entity_poly.pdbx_strand_id
1 'polypeptide(L)' 'MKMTIVTDAHGNVLGAVQGHNLSETRDGVEATVSFAPGHSTHMIEVDDDLCAIDDVDEFQQRLRRHLQQHQQQP' A
#
# COMPACT_ATOMS: atom_id res chain seq x y z
N MET A 1 9.26 7.57 0.84
CA MET A 1 7.91 7.96 0.36
C MET A 1 6.75 7.23 1.09
N LYS A 2 5.50 7.73 1.00
CA LYS A 2 4.29 7.04 1.53
C LYS A 2 3.66 6.12 0.48
N MET A 3 3.25 4.94 0.91
CA MET A 3 2.58 3.95 0.08
C MET A 3 1.41 3.32 0.84
N THR A 4 0.28 3.14 0.16
CA THR A 4 -0.88 2.45 0.72
C THR A 4 -0.89 1.00 0.26
N ILE A 5 -0.78 0.07 1.20
CA ILE A 5 -0.80 -1.37 0.92
C ILE A 5 -2.17 -1.94 1.22
N VAL A 6 -2.69 -2.72 0.30
CA VAL A 6 -3.97 -3.40 0.42
C VAL A 6 -3.70 -4.86 0.72
N THR A 7 -4.36 -5.38 1.75
CA THR A 7 -4.23 -6.78 2.17
C THR A 7 -5.59 -7.47 2.24
N ASP A 8 -5.61 -8.78 2.00
CA ASP A 8 -6.78 -9.62 2.27
C ASP A 8 -6.91 -9.92 3.78
N ALA A 9 -7.96 -10.66 4.15
CA ALA A 9 -8.22 -11.07 5.54
C ALA A 9 -7.13 -11.98 6.15
N HIS A 10 -6.25 -12.56 5.33
CA HIS A 10 -5.12 -13.38 5.75
C HIS A 10 -3.81 -12.58 5.80
N GLY A 11 -3.83 -11.28 5.49
CA GLY A 11 -2.65 -10.43 5.44
C GLY A 11 -1.81 -10.58 4.17
N ASN A 12 -2.34 -11.23 3.12
CA ASN A 12 -1.66 -11.28 1.82
C ASN A 12 -1.78 -9.94 1.13
N VAL A 13 -0.67 -9.47 0.56
CA VAL A 13 -0.64 -8.22 -0.21
C VAL A 13 -1.38 -8.44 -1.53
N LEU A 14 -2.40 -7.62 -1.77
CA LEU A 14 -3.18 -7.61 -2.99
C LEU A 14 -2.78 -6.46 -3.92
N GLY A 15 -2.24 -5.38 -3.37
CA GLY A 15 -1.82 -4.23 -4.15
C GLY A 15 -1.07 -3.21 -3.31
N ALA A 16 -0.33 -2.36 -4.00
CA ALA A 16 0.40 -1.23 -3.43
C ALA A 16 0.14 0.00 -4.30
N VAL A 17 -0.31 1.08 -3.67
CA VAL A 17 -0.61 2.34 -4.35
C VAL A 17 0.36 3.39 -3.82
N GLN A 18 1.16 3.96 -4.72
CA GLN A 18 2.01 5.09 -4.39
C GLN A 18 1.15 6.32 -4.12
N GLY A 19 1.44 7.01 -3.02
CA GLY A 19 0.73 8.21 -2.64
C GLY A 19 0.03 8.09 -1.29
N HIS A 20 -0.37 9.25 -0.78
CA HIS A 20 -0.93 9.41 0.57
C HIS A 20 -2.46 9.51 0.55
N ASN A 21 -3.07 9.73 -0.61
CA ASN A 21 -4.51 9.87 -0.76
C ASN A 21 -5.04 8.81 -1.73
N LEU A 22 -6.01 8.04 -1.26
CA LEU A 22 -6.85 7.15 -2.07
C LEU A 22 -8.03 7.90 -2.70
N SER A 23 -8.07 9.23 -2.56
CA SER A 23 -9.07 10.11 -3.13
C SER A 23 -8.39 11.29 -3.81
N GLU A 24 -8.85 11.66 -5.01
CA GLU A 24 -8.39 12.85 -5.71
C GLU A 24 -9.60 13.63 -6.22
N THR A 25 -9.57 14.95 -6.07
CA THR A 25 -10.57 15.84 -6.67
C THR A 25 -9.91 16.65 -7.78
N ARG A 26 -10.44 16.52 -9.00
CA ARG A 26 -9.96 17.29 -10.16
C ARG A 26 -11.14 17.79 -10.98
N ASP A 27 -11.11 19.07 -11.33
CA ASP A 27 -12.16 19.75 -12.13
C ASP A 27 -13.58 19.58 -11.55
N GLY A 28 -13.70 19.53 -10.22
CA GLY A 28 -14.97 19.36 -9.52
C GLY A 28 -15.50 17.93 -9.44
N VAL A 29 -14.73 16.94 -9.92
CA VAL A 29 -15.05 15.51 -9.81
C VAL A 29 -14.13 14.86 -8.78
N GLU A 30 -14.71 14.16 -7.81
CA GLU A 30 -13.98 13.37 -6.81
C GLU A 30 -13.94 11.90 -7.24
N ALA A 31 -12.73 11.35 -7.32
CA ALA A 31 -12.48 9.93 -7.52
C ALA A 31 -11.91 9.34 -6.24
N THR A 32 -12.53 8.26 -5.74
CA THR A 32 -12.10 7.59 -4.50
C THR A 32 -11.96 6.10 -4.75
N VAL A 33 -10.84 5.53 -4.32
CA VAL A 33 -10.60 4.09 -4.31
C VAL A 33 -11.17 3.51 -3.02
N SER A 34 -12.13 2.61 -3.15
CA SER A 34 -12.72 1.87 -2.04
C SER A 34 -12.41 0.39 -2.17
N PHE A 35 -12.19 -0.27 -1.05
CA PHE A 35 -11.90 -1.71 -1.00
C PHE A 35 -13.10 -2.48 -0.44
N ALA A 36 -13.33 -3.66 -1.00
CA ALA A 36 -14.42 -4.52 -0.56
C ALA A 36 -14.25 -4.96 0.90
N PRO A 37 -15.33 -5.37 1.60
CA PRO A 37 -15.23 -5.93 2.95
C PRO A 37 -14.21 -7.07 3.04
N GLY A 38 -13.55 -7.19 4.19
CA GLY A 38 -12.48 -8.18 4.41
C GLY A 38 -11.10 -7.77 3.90
N HIS A 39 -10.98 -6.57 3.32
CA HIS A 39 -9.70 -5.98 2.94
C HIS A 39 -9.26 -4.96 3.98
N SER A 40 -7.94 -4.83 4.18
CA SER A 40 -7.34 -3.83 5.06
C SER A 40 -6.34 -2.97 4.29
N THR A 41 -6.38 -1.66 4.52
CA THR A 41 -5.44 -0.69 3.96
C THR A 41 -4.45 -0.23 5.01
N HIS A 42 -3.16 -0.31 4.70
CA HIS A 42 -2.06 0.08 5.56
C HIS A 42 -1.27 1.18 4.88
N MET A 43 -1.23 2.37 5.48
CA MET A 43 -0.34 3.42 5.00
C MET A 43 1.01 3.25 5.69
N ILE A 44 2.05 2.99 4.91
CA ILE A 44 3.41 2.80 5.39
C ILE A 44 4.34 3.81 4.74
N GLU A 45 5.41 4.15 5.45
CA GLU A 45 6.56 4.82 4.85
C GLU A 45 7.50 3.75 4.30
N VAL A 46 7.88 3.88 3.04
CA VAL A 46 8.81 3.01 2.33
C VAL A 46 9.97 3.82 1.79
N ASP A 47 11.13 3.21 1.67
CA ASP A 47 12.29 3.83 1.05
C ASP A 47 12.04 4.12 -0.44
N ASP A 48 12.69 5.15 -0.97
CA ASP A 48 12.48 5.60 -2.35
C ASP A 48 13.00 4.58 -3.40
N ASP A 49 13.85 3.64 -2.98
CA ASP A 49 14.35 2.56 -3.83
C ASP A 49 13.29 1.48 -4.10
N LEU A 50 12.21 1.43 -3.32
CA LEU A 50 11.17 0.41 -3.48
C LEU A 50 10.43 0.55 -4.83
N CYS A 51 10.30 1.77 -5.34
CA CYS A 51 9.69 2.03 -6.65
C CYS A 51 10.62 1.73 -7.83
N ALA A 52 11.90 1.50 -7.57
CA ALA A 52 12.89 1.13 -8.59
C ALA A 52 12.98 -0.39 -8.78
N ILE A 53 12.29 -1.19 -7.96
CA ILE A 53 12.28 -2.65 -8.05
C ILE A 53 11.33 -3.05 -9.19
N ASP A 54 11.89 -3.62 -10.24
CA ASP A 54 11.17 -4.15 -11.39
C ASP A 54 10.80 -5.63 -11.26
N ASP A 55 11.49 -6.36 -10.38
CA ASP A 55 11.17 -7.73 -10.00
C ASP A 55 9.97 -7.78 -9.03
N VAL A 56 8.88 -8.42 -9.48
CA VAL A 56 7.63 -8.52 -8.71
C VAL A 56 7.81 -9.27 -7.39
N ASP A 57 8.64 -10.31 -7.37
CA ASP A 57 8.84 -11.14 -6.17
C ASP A 57 9.68 -10.41 -5.13
N GLU A 58 10.75 -9.73 -5.54
CA GLU A 58 11.55 -8.86 -4.66
C GLU A 58 10.68 -7.73 -4.08
N PHE A 59 9.89 -7.08 -4.93
CA PHE A 59 9.01 -6.00 -4.52
C PHE A 59 8.03 -6.47 -3.43
N GLN A 60 7.33 -7.58 -3.67
CA GLN A 60 6.39 -8.16 -2.70
C GLN A 60 7.08 -8.56 -1.40
N GLN A 61 8.29 -9.13 -1.47
CA GLN A 61 9.03 -9.57 -0.30
C GLN A 61 9.46 -8.40 0.59
N ARG A 62 9.95 -7.30 0.01
CA ARG A 62 10.29 -6.08 0.77
C ARG A 62 9.06 -5.40 1.37
N LEU A 63 7.96 -5.36 0.63
CA LEU A 63 6.71 -4.75 1.09
C LEU A 63 6.15 -5.51 2.32
N ARG A 64 6.17 -6.84 2.26
CA ARG A 64 5.82 -7.69 3.41
C ARG A 64 6.70 -7.42 4.62
N ARG A 65 8.00 -7.24 4.43
CA ARG A 65 8.93 -6.90 5.53
C ARG A 65 8.57 -5.54 6.17
N HIS A 66 8.27 -4.52 5.36
CA HIS A 66 7.85 -3.21 5.87
C HIS A 66 6.54 -3.29 6.66
N LEU A 67 5.55 -4.01 6.13
CA LEU A 67 4.29 -4.26 6.82
C LEU A 67 4.47 -4.92 8.19
N GLN A 68 5.32 -5.96 8.27
CA GLN A 68 5.58 -6.66 9.53
C GLN A 68 6.24 -5.75 10.57
N GLN A 69 7.18 -4.89 10.15
CA GLN A 69 7.83 -3.93 11.05
C GLN A 69 6.83 -2.88 11.56
N HIS A 70 5.94 -2.39 10.69
CA HIS A 70 4.91 -1.44 11.06
C HIS A 70 3.85 -2.02 11.99
N GLN A 71 3.44 -3.28 11.81
CA GLN A 71 2.47 -3.94 12.69
C GLN A 71 3.02 -4.28 14.07
N GLN A 72 4.35 -4.29 14.23
CA GLN A 72 5.01 -4.56 15.51
C GLN A 72 5.28 -3.30 16.35
N GLN A 73 5.00 -2.10 15.81
CA GLN A 73 5.09 -0.86 16.57
C GLN A 73 3.73 -0.54 17.22
N PRO A 74 3.67 -0.45 18.56
CA PRO A 74 2.42 -0.22 19.31
C PRO A 74 1.85 1.18 19.16
#